data_AF-A0A7K9BEM4-F1
#
_entry.id   AF-A0A7K9BEM4-F1
#
_cell.length_a   1.000
_cell.length_b   1.000
_cell.length_c   1.000
_cell.angle_alpha   90.00
_cell.angle_beta   90.00
_cell.angle_gamma   90.00
#
_symmetry.space_group_name_H-M   'P 1'
#
loop_
_entity.id
_entity.type
_entity.pdbx_description
1 polymer ?
#
loop_
_entity_poly.entity_id
_entity_poly.type
_entity_poly.pdbx_seq_one_letter_code
_entity_poly.pdbx_strand_id
1 'polypeptide(L)'
;QSNKIEKAVSAAHTFLQKNPKHEMTLKYLNYYRTMLDVDEYLVDLEAQPYEVRRGCGDGSRSRPGLSGARPSSQPIFVRAVKLYNSGDFRSSAADMEQALAEYYQAYENCLAGCEGSYELQEFKDFYPAIADRFASVLRCKVDCEAELTPNVGGYFVEKFVATMYHYLQFAYYKLNDVRNAVQSVSSYMLFDPGDAVMQQNLVYYRFHRQRWRLQEED
;
A
#
# COMPACT_ATOMS: atom_id res chain seq x y z
N GLN A 1 -19.17 10.07 -27.10
CA GLN A 1 -17.76 10.53 -27.06
C GLN A 1 -16.96 9.92 -25.90
N SER A 2 -17.59 9.24 -24.92
CA SER A 2 -16.96 8.69 -23.69
C SER A 2 -15.77 7.76 -23.91
N ASN A 3 -15.84 6.86 -24.91
CA ASN A 3 -14.78 5.89 -25.23
C ASN A 3 -13.40 6.53 -25.56
N LYS A 4 -13.37 7.79 -26.04
CA LYS A 4 -12.10 8.49 -26.31
C LYS A 4 -11.42 8.98 -25.03
N ILE A 5 -12.18 9.34 -24.00
CA ILE A 5 -11.66 9.83 -22.73
C ILE A 5 -11.14 8.65 -21.91
N GLU A 6 -11.89 7.55 -21.86
CA GLU A 6 -11.50 6.29 -21.20
C GLU A 6 -10.12 5.81 -21.69
N LYS A 7 -9.91 5.77 -23.02
CA LYS A 7 -8.62 5.40 -23.61
C LYS A 7 -7.49 6.38 -23.30
N ALA A 8 -7.80 7.68 -23.25
CA ALA A 8 -6.81 8.69 -22.87
C ALA A 8 -6.36 8.53 -21.41
N VAL A 9 -7.28 8.13 -20.53
CA VAL A 9 -7.00 7.85 -19.12
C VAL A 9 -6.11 6.62 -18.97
N SER A 10 -6.43 5.51 -19.65
CA SER A 10 -5.61 4.30 -19.62
C SER A 10 -4.20 4.55 -20.19
N ALA A 11 -4.08 5.31 -21.28
CA ALA A 11 -2.79 5.68 -21.86
C ALA A 11 -1.96 6.61 -20.94
N ALA A 12 -2.60 7.61 -20.34
CA ALA A 12 -1.93 8.51 -19.38
C ALA A 12 -1.49 7.75 -18.11
N HIS A 13 -2.30 6.80 -17.64
CA HIS A 13 -1.97 5.92 -16.52
C HIS A 13 -0.76 5.04 -16.83
N THR A 14 -0.75 4.38 -17.99
CA THR A 14 0.36 3.58 -18.51
C THR A 14 1.68 4.37 -18.53
N PHE A 15 1.64 5.59 -19.05
CA PHE A 15 2.83 6.46 -19.12
C PHE A 15 3.37 6.84 -17.72
N LEU A 16 2.49 7.08 -16.76
CA LEU A 16 2.87 7.44 -15.39
C LEU A 16 3.49 6.27 -14.61
N GLN A 17 3.20 5.02 -14.97
CA GLN A 17 3.85 3.85 -14.36
C GLN A 17 5.38 3.88 -14.53
N LYS A 18 5.85 4.29 -15.71
CA LYS A 18 7.30 4.42 -16.00
C LYS A 18 7.85 5.81 -15.70
N ASN A 19 6.99 6.81 -15.57
CA ASN A 19 7.38 8.21 -15.38
C ASN A 19 6.59 8.87 -14.23
N PRO A 20 6.73 8.38 -12.98
CA PRO A 20 5.87 8.78 -11.86
C PRO A 20 5.97 10.28 -11.50
N LYS A 21 7.08 10.93 -11.87
CA LYS A 21 7.32 12.37 -11.60
C LYS A 21 6.97 13.29 -12.78
N HIS A 22 6.34 12.78 -13.84
CA HIS A 22 6.03 13.58 -15.01
C HIS A 22 4.81 14.50 -14.78
N GLU A 23 5.08 15.74 -14.41
CA GLU A 23 4.09 16.75 -13.98
C GLU A 23 2.94 16.96 -14.96
N MET A 24 3.22 16.97 -16.27
CA MET A 24 2.19 17.26 -17.28
C MET A 24 1.17 16.14 -17.38
N THR A 25 1.61 14.88 -17.34
CA THR A 25 0.69 13.73 -17.42
C THR A 25 -0.14 13.61 -16.15
N LEU A 26 0.42 13.95 -14.99
CA LEU A 26 -0.32 14.06 -13.73
C LEU A 26 -1.44 15.10 -13.81
N LYS A 27 -1.17 16.27 -14.41
CA LYS A 27 -2.19 17.32 -14.61
C LYS A 27 -3.31 16.85 -15.54
N TYR A 28 -3.00 16.16 -16.64
CA TYR A 28 -4.02 15.61 -17.53
C TYR A 28 -4.87 14.52 -16.86
N LEU A 29 -4.26 13.64 -16.07
CA LEU A 29 -4.98 12.59 -15.35
C LEU A 29 -5.94 13.20 -14.29
N ASN A 30 -5.50 14.24 -13.59
CA ASN A 30 -6.35 15.01 -12.67
C ASN A 30 -7.48 15.76 -13.37
N TYR A 31 -7.27 16.23 -14.61
CA TYR A 31 -8.34 16.82 -15.41
C TYR A 31 -9.38 15.76 -15.83
N TYR A 32 -8.98 14.55 -16.18
CA TYR A 32 -9.94 13.48 -16.50
C TYR A 32 -10.76 13.02 -15.29
N ARG A 33 -10.20 13.12 -14.08
CA ARG A 33 -10.92 12.88 -12.80
C ARG A 33 -12.10 13.79 -12.55
N THR A 34 -12.06 15.03 -13.00
CA THR A 34 -13.17 15.97 -12.75
C THR A 34 -14.34 15.73 -13.68
N MET A 35 -14.16 14.95 -14.75
CA MET A 35 -15.17 14.72 -15.78
C MET A 35 -15.85 13.35 -15.69
N LEU A 36 -15.15 12.32 -15.17
CA LEU A 36 -15.64 10.94 -15.12
C LEU A 36 -15.10 10.23 -13.86
N ASP A 37 -15.79 9.18 -13.40
CA ASP A 37 -15.27 8.26 -12.40
C ASP A 37 -14.20 7.35 -13.04
N VAL A 38 -12.98 7.87 -13.11
CA VAL A 38 -11.86 7.27 -13.87
C VAL A 38 -11.23 6.06 -13.20
N ASP A 39 -11.60 5.74 -11.96
CA ASP A 39 -11.02 4.64 -11.19
C ASP A 39 -11.27 3.27 -11.84
N GLU A 40 -12.26 3.16 -12.73
CA GLU A 40 -12.54 1.95 -13.52
C GLU A 40 -11.62 1.81 -14.76
N TYR A 41 -11.02 2.90 -15.24
CA TYR A 41 -10.28 2.96 -16.51
C TYR A 41 -8.77 3.15 -16.34
N LEU A 42 -8.26 3.10 -15.10
CA LEU A 42 -6.83 3.09 -14.76
C LEU A 42 -6.22 1.71 -15.03
N VAL A 43 -6.20 1.31 -16.30
CA VAL A 43 -5.62 0.07 -16.79
C VAL A 43 -4.30 0.39 -17.49
N ASP A 44 -3.24 -0.32 -17.10
CA ASP A 44 -1.97 -0.28 -17.82
C ASP A 44 -2.09 -1.07 -19.12
N LEU A 45 -1.99 -0.37 -20.25
CA LEU A 45 -2.11 -0.93 -21.60
C LEU A 45 -0.79 -1.46 -22.15
N GLU A 46 0.34 -1.11 -21.54
CA GLU A 46 1.69 -1.57 -21.94
C GLU A 46 2.24 -2.66 -21.01
N ALA A 47 1.53 -3.00 -19.94
CA ALA A 47 1.84 -4.14 -19.09
C ALA A 47 1.94 -5.41 -19.95
N GLN A 48 3.17 -5.84 -20.25
CA GLN A 48 3.37 -7.08 -20.98
C GLN A 48 3.06 -8.26 -20.05
N PRO A 49 2.50 -9.38 -20.55
CA PRO A 49 2.16 -10.54 -19.72
C PRO A 49 3.34 -11.08 -18.89
N TYR A 50 4.58 -10.84 -19.31
CA TYR A 50 5.78 -11.21 -18.57
C TYR A 50 6.22 -10.18 -17.51
N GLU A 51 5.81 -8.91 -17.60
CA GLU A 51 6.05 -7.90 -16.56
C GLU A 51 5.10 -8.13 -15.38
N VAL A 52 3.88 -8.60 -15.67
CA VAL A 52 2.93 -9.13 -14.68
C VAL A 52 3.48 -10.40 -13.98
N ARG A 53 4.39 -11.12 -14.64
CA ARG A 53 5.01 -12.36 -14.16
C ARG A 53 6.17 -12.14 -13.18
N ARG A 54 6.44 -10.89 -12.80
CA ARG A 54 7.35 -10.57 -11.69
C ARG A 54 6.65 -10.43 -10.33
N GLY A 55 5.32 -10.45 -10.29
CA GLY A 55 4.58 -10.64 -9.04
C GLY A 55 4.83 -12.03 -8.47
N CYS A 56 4.89 -12.17 -7.14
CA CYS A 56 5.10 -13.47 -6.50
C CYS A 56 4.12 -14.52 -7.06
N GLY A 57 4.66 -15.46 -7.84
CA GLY A 57 3.96 -16.65 -8.34
C GLY A 57 4.03 -16.85 -9.84
N ASP A 58 5.11 -17.49 -10.34
CA ASP A 58 4.90 -18.51 -11.36
C ASP A 58 5.80 -19.72 -11.13
N GLY A 59 5.12 -20.86 -11.04
CA GLY A 59 5.65 -22.14 -10.58
C GLY A 59 4.53 -23.16 -10.48
N SER A 60 3.82 -23.36 -11.60
CA SER A 60 2.94 -24.51 -11.92
C SER A 60 1.50 -24.50 -11.36
N ARG A 61 0.55 -24.50 -12.31
CA ARG A 61 -0.88 -24.85 -12.21
C ARG A 61 -1.78 -24.01 -11.30
N SER A 62 -2.53 -23.13 -11.95
CA SER A 62 -3.99 -23.04 -11.79
C SER A 62 -4.51 -22.95 -10.36
N ARG A 63 -4.23 -21.83 -9.68
CA ARG A 63 -5.22 -21.26 -8.76
C ARG A 63 -5.83 -20.02 -9.43
N PRO A 64 -7.11 -20.05 -9.83
CA PRO A 64 -7.80 -18.83 -10.22
C PRO A 64 -7.98 -18.02 -8.93
N GLY A 65 -7.20 -16.95 -8.73
CA GLY A 65 -7.39 -16.13 -7.53
C GLY A 65 -6.43 -14.97 -7.24
N LEU A 66 -5.21 -14.90 -7.79
CA LEU A 66 -4.26 -13.85 -7.38
C LEU A 66 -3.49 -13.15 -8.51
N SER A 67 -3.82 -13.43 -9.77
CA SER A 67 -3.29 -12.64 -10.89
C SER A 67 -4.08 -11.32 -11.01
N GLY A 68 -3.55 -10.23 -10.44
CA GLY A 68 -4.08 -8.87 -10.63
C GLY A 68 -5.06 -8.38 -9.56
N ALA A 69 -4.99 -8.89 -8.34
CA ALA A 69 -5.78 -8.33 -7.25
C ALA A 69 -5.24 -6.93 -6.90
N ARG A 70 -6.07 -5.88 -7.07
CA ARG A 70 -5.86 -4.62 -6.33
C ARG A 70 -5.55 -4.98 -4.88
N PRO A 71 -4.65 -4.26 -4.17
CA PRO A 71 -4.51 -4.45 -2.73
C PRO A 71 -5.91 -4.40 -2.12
N SER A 72 -6.38 -5.48 -1.50
CA SER A 72 -7.75 -5.55 -0.99
C SER A 72 -8.02 -4.46 0.06
N SER A 73 -6.94 -3.99 0.70
CA SER A 73 -6.90 -2.83 1.59
C SER A 73 -7.12 -1.47 0.89
N GLN A 74 -6.88 -1.33 -0.42
CA GLN A 74 -7.02 -0.06 -1.15
C GLN A 74 -8.44 0.53 -1.09
N PRO A 75 -9.52 -0.19 -1.48
CA PRO A 75 -10.86 0.37 -1.43
C PRO A 75 -11.30 0.71 -0.01
N ILE A 76 -10.88 -0.09 0.98
CA ILE A 76 -11.18 0.13 2.40
C ILE A 76 -10.46 1.39 2.90
N PHE A 77 -9.18 1.55 2.57
CA PHE A 77 -8.39 2.73 2.90
C PHE A 77 -9.00 4.01 2.32
N VAL A 78 -9.37 4.02 1.04
CA VAL A 78 -9.98 5.18 0.39
C VAL A 78 -11.33 5.52 1.06
N ARG A 79 -12.12 4.51 1.43
CA ARG A 79 -13.36 4.71 2.20
C ARG A 79 -13.09 5.30 3.58
N ALA A 80 -12.10 4.78 4.31
CA ALA A 80 -11.70 5.24 5.63
C ALA A 80 -11.26 6.72 5.63
N VAL A 81 -10.50 7.13 4.61
CA VAL A 81 -10.08 8.53 4.43
C VAL A 81 -11.26 9.45 4.13
N LYS A 82 -12.23 9.00 3.32
CA LYS A 82 -13.48 9.76 3.07
C LYS A 82 -14.26 9.97 4.37
N LEU A 83 -14.41 8.91 5.17
CA LEU A 83 -15.10 8.97 6.47
C LEU A 83 -14.39 9.89 7.47
N TYR A 84 -13.06 9.87 7.47
CA TYR A 84 -12.24 10.77 8.29
C TYR A 84 -12.53 12.24 7.95
N ASN A 85 -12.54 12.56 6.65
CA ASN A 85 -12.79 13.92 6.17
C ASN A 85 -14.24 14.38 6.38
N SER A 86 -15.21 13.45 6.45
CA SER A 86 -16.60 13.77 6.83
C SER A 86 -16.81 13.89 8.33
N GLY A 87 -15.79 13.62 9.16
CA GLY A 87 -15.85 13.72 10.62
C GLY A 87 -16.36 12.47 11.34
N ASP A 88 -16.62 11.37 10.63
CA ASP A 88 -16.96 10.08 11.26
C ASP A 88 -15.66 9.34 11.60
N PHE A 89 -15.05 9.75 12.71
CA PHE A 89 -13.79 9.17 13.19
C PHE A 89 -13.94 7.71 13.64
N ARG A 90 -15.13 7.30 14.08
CA ARG A 90 -15.35 5.94 14.60
C ARG A 90 -15.38 4.92 13.47
N SER A 91 -16.16 5.20 12.43
CA SER A 91 -16.21 4.34 11.25
C SER A 91 -14.89 4.39 10.47
N SER A 92 -14.26 5.57 10.40
CA SER A 92 -12.93 5.71 9.80
C SER A 92 -11.88 4.85 10.51
N ALA A 93 -11.84 4.87 11.84
CA ALA A 93 -10.90 4.06 12.61
C ALA A 93 -11.11 2.56 12.36
N ALA A 94 -12.36 2.08 12.40
CA ALA A 94 -12.69 0.69 12.15
C ALA A 94 -12.29 0.22 10.74
N ASP A 95 -12.56 1.04 9.72
CA ASP A 95 -12.13 0.74 8.35
C ASP A 95 -10.60 0.77 8.21
N MET A 96 -9.91 1.66 8.92
CA MET A 96 -8.45 1.75 8.87
C MET A 96 -7.78 0.57 9.56
N GLU A 97 -8.32 0.09 10.69
CA GLU A 97 -7.90 -1.17 11.35
C GLU A 97 -8.11 -2.37 10.43
N GLN A 98 -9.26 -2.44 9.75
CA GLN A 98 -9.54 -3.50 8.77
C GLN A 98 -8.56 -3.46 7.60
N ALA A 99 -8.26 -2.26 7.07
CA ALA A 99 -7.32 -2.09 5.98
C ALA A 99 -5.89 -2.56 6.36
N LEU A 100 -5.46 -2.29 7.61
CA LEU A 100 -4.20 -2.81 8.14
C LEU A 100 -4.19 -4.34 8.22
N ALA A 101 -5.25 -4.94 8.75
CA ALA A 101 -5.35 -6.39 8.87
C ALA A 101 -5.25 -7.08 7.50
N GLU A 102 -5.98 -6.57 6.50
CA GLU A 102 -5.92 -7.10 5.14
C GLU A 102 -4.56 -6.86 4.47
N TYR A 103 -3.93 -5.71 4.71
CA TYR A 103 -2.59 -5.44 4.22
C TYR A 103 -1.57 -6.46 4.74
N TYR A 104 -1.54 -6.71 6.06
CA TYR A 104 -0.58 -7.65 6.63
C TYR A 104 -0.86 -9.09 6.19
N GLN A 105 -2.13 -9.48 6.07
CA GLN A 105 -2.48 -10.77 5.50
C GLN A 105 -1.98 -10.91 4.06
N ALA A 106 -2.15 -9.88 3.22
CA ALA A 106 -1.64 -9.88 1.86
C ALA A 106 -0.10 -9.91 1.82
N TYR A 107 0.57 -9.21 2.73
CA TYR A 107 2.02 -9.19 2.86
C TYR A 107 2.58 -10.57 3.25
N GLU A 108 1.99 -11.24 4.23
CA GLU A 108 2.38 -12.61 4.61
C GLU A 108 2.15 -13.60 3.47
N ASN A 109 1.02 -13.49 2.77
CA ASN A 109 0.74 -14.31 1.60
C ASN A 109 1.74 -14.07 0.47
N CYS A 110 2.17 -12.82 0.26
CA CYS A 110 3.23 -12.48 -0.67
C CYS A 110 4.51 -13.22 -0.29
N LEU A 111 5.02 -13.00 0.93
CA LEU A 111 6.25 -13.63 1.42
C LEU A 111 6.25 -15.16 1.30
N ALA A 112 5.13 -15.80 1.64
CA ALA A 112 4.95 -17.24 1.53
C ALA A 112 4.94 -17.71 0.06
N GLY A 113 4.32 -16.94 -0.84
CA GLY A 113 4.28 -17.22 -2.27
C GLY A 113 5.66 -17.21 -2.93
N CYS A 114 6.58 -16.39 -2.43
CA CYS A 114 7.90 -16.26 -3.04
C CYS A 114 8.84 -17.44 -2.74
N GLU A 115 8.50 -18.34 -1.80
CA GLU A 115 9.26 -19.58 -1.50
C GLU A 115 8.87 -20.79 -2.38
N GLY A 116 7.97 -20.61 -3.36
CA GLY A 116 7.40 -21.69 -4.21
C GLY A 116 8.40 -22.49 -5.05
N SER A 117 7.98 -23.50 -5.80
CA SER A 117 8.92 -24.33 -6.58
C SER A 117 9.65 -23.54 -7.68
N TYR A 118 10.93 -23.87 -7.90
CA TYR A 118 11.74 -23.33 -8.99
C TYR A 118 11.78 -24.32 -10.15
N GLU A 119 11.34 -23.89 -11.32
CA GLU A 119 11.65 -24.61 -12.55
C GLU A 119 13.04 -24.17 -13.03
N LEU A 120 14.00 -25.10 -13.02
CA LEU A 120 15.34 -24.89 -13.57
C LEU A 120 15.22 -24.62 -15.07
N GLN A 121 15.26 -23.35 -15.46
CA GLN A 121 15.20 -22.93 -16.88
C GLN A 121 16.53 -23.13 -17.60
N GLU A 122 17.64 -23.16 -16.87
CA GLU A 122 18.99 -23.29 -17.42
C GLU A 122 19.75 -24.42 -16.74
N PHE A 123 20.53 -25.17 -17.52
CA PHE A 123 21.42 -26.20 -16.99
C PHE A 123 22.65 -25.54 -16.39
N LYS A 124 22.56 -25.18 -15.10
CA LYS A 124 23.66 -24.63 -14.31
C LYS A 124 24.24 -25.71 -13.39
N ASP A 125 25.52 -25.57 -13.06
CA ASP A 125 26.14 -26.35 -11.98
C ASP A 125 25.39 -26.10 -10.65
N PHE A 126 25.49 -27.07 -9.73
CA PHE A 126 24.72 -27.10 -8.49
C PHE A 126 24.79 -25.80 -7.67
N TYR A 127 25.99 -25.26 -7.43
CA TYR A 127 26.17 -24.07 -6.60
C TYR A 127 25.60 -22.79 -7.24
N PRO A 128 25.89 -22.45 -8.52
CA PRO A 128 25.24 -21.34 -9.20
C PRO A 128 23.72 -21.45 -9.25
N ALA A 129 23.16 -22.65 -9.49
CA ALA A 129 21.72 -22.86 -9.53
C ALA A 129 21.04 -22.52 -8.18
N ILE A 130 21.67 -22.91 -7.08
CA ILE A 130 21.18 -22.60 -5.73
C ILE A 130 21.33 -21.12 -5.40
N ALA A 131 22.48 -20.52 -5.73
CA ALA A 131 22.72 -19.10 -5.49
C ALA A 131 21.70 -18.21 -6.22
N ASP A 132 21.45 -18.48 -7.51
CA ASP A 132 20.46 -17.77 -8.31
C ASP A 132 19.05 -17.94 -7.74
N ARG A 133 18.73 -19.14 -7.23
CA ARG A 133 17.45 -19.38 -6.58
C ARG A 133 17.28 -18.52 -5.32
N PHE A 134 18.27 -18.50 -4.43
CA PHE A 134 18.20 -17.67 -3.23
C PHE A 134 18.13 -16.18 -3.56
N ALA A 135 18.91 -15.70 -4.53
CA ALA A 135 18.85 -14.32 -4.98
C ALA A 135 17.46 -13.96 -5.53
N SER A 136 16.84 -14.86 -6.30
CA SER A 136 15.48 -14.70 -6.80
C SER A 136 14.46 -14.59 -5.66
N VAL A 137 14.49 -15.53 -4.70
CA VAL A 137 13.56 -15.53 -3.54
C VAL A 137 13.73 -14.26 -2.71
N LEU A 138 14.97 -13.85 -2.43
CA LEU A 138 15.25 -12.65 -1.65
C LEU A 138 14.74 -11.39 -2.34
N ARG A 139 14.98 -11.26 -3.66
CA ARG A 139 14.47 -10.14 -4.44
C ARG A 139 12.95 -10.06 -4.39
N CYS A 140 12.29 -11.19 -4.60
CA CYS A 140 10.85 -11.33 -4.55
C CYS A 140 10.27 -10.88 -3.19
N LYS A 141 10.90 -11.28 -2.07
CA LYS A 141 10.51 -10.85 -0.72
C LYS A 141 10.68 -9.35 -0.48
N VAL A 142 11.75 -8.75 -1.02
CA VAL A 142 12.00 -7.30 -0.93
C VAL A 142 10.96 -6.52 -1.74
N ASP A 143 10.49 -7.05 -2.86
CA ASP A 143 9.55 -6.37 -3.75
C ASP A 143 8.09 -6.40 -3.21
N CYS A 144 7.75 -7.26 -2.25
CA CYS A 144 6.39 -7.41 -1.71
C CYS A 144 5.75 -6.10 -1.22
N GLU A 145 6.49 -5.24 -0.51
CA GLU A 145 5.93 -3.97 -0.02
C GLU A 145 5.58 -3.02 -1.19
N ALA A 146 6.45 -2.96 -2.20
CA ALA A 146 6.25 -2.12 -3.38
C ALA A 146 5.06 -2.61 -4.22
N GLU A 147 4.88 -3.93 -4.36
CA GLU A 147 3.74 -4.52 -5.07
C GLU A 147 2.40 -4.29 -4.36
N LEU A 148 2.41 -4.25 -3.02
CA LEU A 148 1.21 -4.03 -2.22
C LEU A 148 0.87 -2.55 -1.98
N THR A 149 1.78 -1.64 -2.34
CA THR A 149 1.54 -0.21 -2.20
C THR A 149 0.49 0.24 -3.23
N PRO A 150 -0.69 0.71 -2.79
CA PRO A 150 -1.75 1.03 -3.72
C PRO A 150 -1.42 2.30 -4.51
N ASN A 151 -1.80 2.24 -5.78
CA ASN A 151 -1.84 3.41 -6.63
C ASN A 151 -3.22 4.06 -6.50
N VAL A 152 -3.33 5.10 -5.67
CA VAL A 152 -4.57 5.87 -5.54
C VAL A 152 -4.53 6.99 -6.57
N GLY A 153 -5.11 6.70 -7.72
CA GLY A 153 -5.29 7.72 -8.73
C GLY A 153 -3.99 8.23 -9.38
N GLY A 154 -3.05 7.35 -9.70
CA GLY A 154 -1.79 7.73 -10.36
C GLY A 154 -0.70 8.21 -9.40
N TYR A 155 -0.96 8.23 -8.10
CA TYR A 155 0.05 8.48 -7.07
C TYR A 155 0.20 7.25 -6.17
N PHE A 156 1.45 6.84 -5.97
CA PHE A 156 1.78 5.87 -4.95
C PHE A 156 1.70 6.55 -3.59
N VAL A 157 0.98 5.93 -2.66
CA VAL A 157 0.99 6.40 -1.27
C VAL A 157 2.31 5.96 -0.66
N GLU A 158 3.30 6.84 -0.66
CA GLU A 158 4.57 6.59 0.04
C GLU A 158 4.29 6.29 1.52
N LYS A 159 4.95 5.25 2.06
CA LYS A 159 4.75 4.79 3.43
C LYS A 159 3.28 4.48 3.73
N PHE A 160 2.66 3.63 2.91
CA PHE A 160 1.24 3.30 2.97
C PHE A 160 0.77 2.88 4.38
N VAL A 161 1.48 1.93 5.00
CA VAL A 161 1.18 1.44 6.36
C VAL A 161 1.34 2.56 7.39
N ALA A 162 2.41 3.35 7.31
CA ALA A 162 2.61 4.49 8.20
C ALA A 162 1.45 5.49 8.07
N THR A 163 0.99 5.77 6.85
CA THR A 163 -0.15 6.66 6.61
C THR A 163 -1.42 6.17 7.31
N MET A 164 -1.69 4.86 7.33
CA MET A 164 -2.81 4.31 8.09
C MET A 164 -2.69 4.59 9.59
N TYR A 165 -1.51 4.37 10.19
CA TYR A 165 -1.27 4.67 11.61
C TYR A 165 -1.39 6.17 11.93
N HIS A 166 -0.97 7.03 11.01
CA HIS A 166 -1.16 8.48 11.14
C HIS A 166 -2.66 8.82 11.24
N TYR A 167 -3.50 8.32 10.33
CA TYR A 167 -4.95 8.54 10.43
C TYR A 167 -5.56 7.93 11.69
N LEU A 168 -5.14 6.73 12.10
CA LEU A 168 -5.61 6.07 13.32
C LEU A 168 -5.31 6.90 14.56
N GLN A 169 -4.08 7.42 14.70
CA GLN A 169 -3.75 8.29 15.82
C GLN A 169 -4.75 9.44 15.94
N PHE A 170 -4.94 10.22 14.87
CA PHE A 170 -5.81 11.38 14.95
C PHE A 170 -7.27 10.98 15.17
N ALA A 171 -7.74 9.90 14.56
CA ALA A 171 -9.08 9.38 14.77
C ALA A 171 -9.31 9.01 16.24
N TYR A 172 -8.43 8.22 16.85
CA TYR A 172 -8.53 7.87 18.28
C TYR A 172 -8.41 9.08 19.19
N TYR A 173 -7.53 10.04 18.87
CA TYR A 173 -7.41 11.28 19.64
C TYR A 173 -8.73 12.07 19.63
N LYS A 174 -9.41 12.15 18.47
CA LYS A 174 -10.73 12.79 18.36
C LYS A 174 -11.84 12.02 19.08
N LEU A 175 -11.70 10.71 19.22
CA LEU A 175 -12.61 9.85 19.99
C LEU A 175 -12.29 9.82 21.50
N ASN A 176 -11.31 10.60 21.95
CA ASN A 176 -10.82 10.63 23.34
C ASN A 176 -10.21 9.29 23.82
N ASP A 177 -9.79 8.45 22.87
CA ASP A 177 -9.10 7.18 23.13
C ASP A 177 -7.58 7.39 23.00
N VAL A 178 -7.01 8.04 24.01
CA VAL A 178 -5.59 8.43 23.97
C VAL A 178 -4.66 7.23 24.00
N ARG A 179 -5.08 6.11 24.59
CA ARG A 179 -4.25 4.91 24.69
C ARG A 179 -3.97 4.32 23.31
N ASN A 180 -5.01 4.10 22.51
CA ASN A 180 -4.87 3.61 21.14
C ASN A 180 -4.21 4.66 20.22
N ALA A 181 -4.41 5.95 20.50
CA ALA A 181 -3.70 7.02 19.80
C ALA A 181 -2.18 6.93 20.01
N VAL A 182 -1.71 6.74 21.25
CA VAL A 182 -0.28 6.59 21.57
C VAL A 182 0.30 5.33 20.93
N GLN A 183 -0.40 4.20 21.01
CA GLN A 183 0.04 2.96 20.35
C GLN A 183 0.18 3.14 18.83
N SER A 184 -0.75 3.88 18.21
CA SER A 184 -0.69 4.21 16.78
C SER A 184 0.51 5.09 16.44
N VAL A 185 0.82 6.10 17.28
CA VAL A 185 2.03 6.92 17.12
C VAL A 185 3.30 6.09 17.27
N SER A 186 3.38 5.26 18.31
CA SER A 186 4.54 4.40 18.54
C SER A 186 4.78 3.47 17.36
N SER A 187 3.70 2.91 16.78
CA SER A 187 3.76 2.09 15.56
C SER A 187 4.23 2.90 14.36
N TYR A 188 3.72 4.12 14.16
CA TYR A 188 4.15 5.03 13.09
C TYR A 188 5.66 5.31 13.14
N MET A 189 6.19 5.56 14.34
CA MET A 189 7.60 5.89 14.56
C MET A 189 8.56 4.76 14.20
N LEU A 190 8.08 3.51 14.10
CA LEU A 190 8.87 2.39 13.58
C LEU A 190 9.12 2.50 12.06
N PHE A 191 8.18 3.11 11.33
CA PHE A 191 8.28 3.32 9.89
C PHE A 191 9.02 4.61 9.53
N ASP A 192 8.75 5.68 10.27
CA ASP A 192 9.36 6.99 10.03
C ASP A 192 9.84 7.67 11.31
N PRO A 193 11.01 7.27 11.84
CA PRO A 193 11.55 7.89 13.04
C PRO A 193 12.00 9.35 12.81
N GLY A 194 12.12 9.80 11.56
CA GLY A 194 12.55 11.15 11.21
C GLY A 194 11.44 12.20 11.21
N ASP A 195 10.16 11.79 11.35
CA ASP A 195 9.04 12.73 11.35
C ASP A 195 9.02 13.59 12.62
N ALA A 196 9.40 14.86 12.46
CA ALA A 196 9.44 15.84 13.54
C ALA A 196 8.06 16.12 14.16
N VAL A 197 6.97 16.04 13.38
CA VAL A 197 5.60 16.27 13.88
C VAL A 197 5.20 15.12 14.78
N MET A 198 5.47 13.89 14.35
CA MET A 198 5.13 12.71 15.13
C MET A 198 5.97 12.58 16.41
N GLN A 199 7.25 12.96 16.36
CA GLN A 199 8.08 13.09 17.56
C GLN A 199 7.50 14.08 18.58
N GLN A 200 7.03 15.24 18.12
CA GLN A 200 6.39 16.23 19.00
C GLN A 200 5.10 15.68 19.62
N ASN A 201 4.30 14.92 18.86
CA ASN A 201 3.10 14.26 19.38
C ASN A 201 3.43 13.27 20.51
N LEU A 202 4.51 12.48 20.38
CA LEU A 202 4.98 11.60 21.46
C LEU A 202 5.36 12.38 22.71
N VAL A 203 6.12 13.48 22.56
CA VAL A 203 6.51 14.32 23.69
C VAL A 203 5.27 14.90 24.37
N TYR A 204 4.27 15.32 23.59
CA TYR A 204 2.99 15.81 24.11
C TYR A 204 2.26 14.73 24.94
N TYR A 205 2.12 13.51 24.43
CA TYR A 205 1.46 12.42 25.17
C TYR A 205 2.24 12.03 26.44
N ARG A 206 3.57 11.95 26.37
CA ARG A 206 4.43 11.69 27.53
C ARG A 206 4.33 12.77 28.60
N PHE A 207 4.24 14.04 28.20
CA PHE A 207 4.10 15.14 29.14
C PHE A 207 2.72 15.13 29.82
N HIS A 208 1.66 14.72 29.12
CA HIS A 208 0.29 14.65 29.66
C HIS A 208 -0.09 13.26 30.19
N ARG A 209 0.90 12.41 30.47
CA ARG A 209 0.70 11.02 30.85
C ARG A 209 -0.21 10.83 32.07
N GLN A 210 -0.03 11.65 33.11
CA GLN A 210 -0.85 11.61 34.33
C GLN A 210 -2.32 12.02 34.07
N ARG A 211 -2.54 12.98 33.18
CA ARG A 211 -3.88 13.46 32.80
C ARG A 211 -4.68 12.37 32.08
N TRP A 212 -4.00 11.56 31.28
CA TRP A 212 -4.60 10.50 30.47
C TRP A 212 -4.49 9.10 31.08
N ARG A 213 -3.93 8.98 32.28
CA ARG A 213 -3.76 7.71 33.03
C ARG A 213 -3.00 6.63 32.22
N LEU A 214 -2.01 7.04 31.43
CA LEU A 214 -1.18 6.15 30.61
C LEU A 214 -0.10 5.45 31.47
N GLN A 215 0.16 4.16 31.23
CA GLN A 215 1.20 3.38 31.93
C GLN A 215 2.60 3.65 31.36
N GLU A 216 3.65 3.08 31.97
CA GLU A 216 5.05 3.29 31.49
C GLU A 216 5.31 2.54 30.19
N GLU A 217 4.49 1.51 29.96
CA GLU A 217 4.57 0.57 28.84
C GLU A 217 3.72 1.00 27.63
N ASP A 218 2.85 2.01 27.80
CA ASP A 218 2.02 2.59 26.74
C ASP A 218 2.80 3.70 25.99
#